data_AF-A0A7X9KYI2-F1
#
_entry.id   AF-A0A7X9KYI2-F1
#
_cell.length_a   1.000
_cell.length_b   1.000
_cell.length_c   1.000
_cell.angle_alpha   90.00
_cell.angle_beta   90.00
_cell.angle_gamma   90.00
#
_symmetry.space_group_name_H-M   'P 1'
#
loop_
_entity.id
_entity.type
_entity.pdbx_description
1 polymer ?
#
loop_
_entity_poly.entity_id
_entity_poly.type
_entity_poly.pdbx_seq_one_letter_code
_entity_poly.pdbx_strand_id
1 'polypeptide(L)'
;MGSKFKVLFLSLAVILCLVGFAANAQAQEYVFGKINAAITIPDDYTVITENTIDAASQWLLTNEKTKEAVLDDFAVRGVLLQAWNEKGDACLEVTAVKDETSEMIFDVDEQSSDARGAWRVSFYPKNLYEDQGFSYKSSNWKNMGGDIGRFLVLKYNHETDGVRDYSAHSRKTIKNGFIISIDMKVFGRNLTTQDNTALNKIWKTWRFTKIEPLTNVAKAKISLTDSPLKETKSRKVSIAGNATEGVEFTAVVMSLSSTNPDIIKVTADKRNKFEIPIIFAQQGVYLITVTANYNGEELIEWAFPVTFRETLLAVDFSAEVPTVVTTDELKIRGAGEPGAQIQILMNDKPLANKRITSEGKFSLTFDTSKEGDYTIVLVFSKKGLQNRRFKFDFKREQTLEQKNQIIIDASVKPTYKGLLENIDKYKGKLIYSQVYITNIQNINSQNVLTVAYSKKGEEYADIAYVISDTEISDDLLNNTVDIYSEYLGLANEGLLLQNNEIADNIPLLKLNLIK
;
A
#
# COMPACT_ATOMS: atom_id res chain seq x y z
N MET A 1 -2.45 -33.59 -69.67
CA MET A 1 -3.84 -33.41 -69.17
C MET A 1 -4.08 -34.52 -68.15
N GLY A 2 -4.34 -34.18 -66.88
CA GLY A 2 -5.01 -35.09 -65.93
C GLY A 2 -4.18 -36.11 -65.11
N SER A 3 -3.65 -35.65 -63.97
CA SER A 3 -3.79 -36.25 -62.62
C SER A 3 -3.06 -37.55 -62.19
N LYS A 4 -2.43 -37.43 -61.00
CA LYS A 4 -2.39 -38.34 -59.81
C LYS A 4 -1.22 -39.32 -59.64
N PHE A 5 -0.48 -39.14 -58.53
CA PHE A 5 -0.25 -40.04 -57.37
C PHE A 5 0.95 -39.44 -56.56
N LYS A 6 0.85 -38.83 -55.36
CA LYS A 6 0.45 -39.21 -53.98
C LYS A 6 1.33 -40.26 -53.29
N VAL A 7 1.69 -39.95 -52.01
CA VAL A 7 2.25 -40.81 -50.89
C VAL A 7 3.81 -40.77 -50.79
N LEU A 8 4.57 -40.56 -49.69
CA LEU A 8 4.52 -40.70 -48.19
C LEU A 8 5.71 -39.84 -47.60
N PHE A 9 5.63 -38.93 -46.60
CA PHE A 9 5.55 -39.02 -45.11
C PHE A 9 6.91 -38.91 -44.34
N LEU A 10 6.88 -38.19 -43.19
CA LEU A 10 7.87 -38.03 -42.08
C LEU A 10 9.17 -37.23 -42.38
N SER A 11 9.74 -36.38 -41.51
CA SER A 11 9.51 -36.09 -40.08
C SER A 11 10.32 -34.86 -39.61
N LEU A 12 9.74 -34.18 -38.62
CA LEU A 12 10.27 -33.22 -37.65
C LEU A 12 11.71 -33.51 -37.15
N ALA A 13 12.64 -32.53 -37.17
CA ALA A 13 13.74 -32.37 -36.19
C ALA A 13 14.72 -31.22 -36.53
N VAL A 14 14.92 -30.33 -35.55
CA VAL A 14 16.14 -29.56 -35.23
C VAL A 14 16.53 -28.41 -36.20
N ILE A 15 16.16 -27.20 -35.79
CA ILE A 15 16.84 -25.96 -36.17
C ILE A 15 17.91 -25.69 -35.12
N LEU A 16 19.18 -25.75 -35.50
CA LEU A 16 20.26 -24.99 -34.86
C LEU A 16 21.42 -24.73 -35.83
N CYS A 17 21.88 -23.48 -35.79
CA CYS A 17 23.23 -22.97 -36.09
C CYS A 17 23.62 -22.46 -37.50
N LEU A 18 23.90 -21.15 -37.48
CA LEU A 18 25.06 -20.41 -38.04
C LEU A 18 25.03 -19.96 -39.52
N VAL A 19 24.82 -18.66 -39.72
CA VAL A 19 25.69 -17.84 -40.58
C VAL A 19 25.88 -16.45 -39.95
N GLY A 20 27.12 -15.98 -39.97
CA GLY A 20 27.64 -14.83 -39.23
C GLY A 20 27.42 -13.43 -39.86
N PHE A 21 27.68 -12.45 -38.98
CA PHE A 21 28.18 -11.08 -39.20
C PHE A 21 27.31 -10.04 -39.92
N ALA A 22 26.51 -9.32 -39.12
CA ALA A 22 26.56 -7.86 -39.01
C ALA A 22 26.13 -7.46 -37.59
N ALA A 23 26.91 -6.61 -36.91
CA ALA A 23 26.62 -6.13 -35.56
C ALA A 23 25.39 -5.22 -35.56
N ASN A 24 24.21 -5.82 -35.46
CA ASN A 24 23.00 -5.17 -34.97
C ASN A 24 22.65 -5.87 -33.66
N ALA A 25 22.49 -5.10 -32.58
CA ALA A 25 22.01 -5.64 -31.31
C ALA A 25 20.76 -6.48 -31.57
N GLN A 26 20.87 -7.79 -31.37
CA GLN A 26 19.75 -8.70 -31.48
C GLN A 26 18.79 -8.42 -30.31
N ALA A 27 17.51 -8.74 -30.50
CA ALA A 27 16.48 -8.55 -29.49
C ALA A 27 15.62 -9.80 -29.47
N GLN A 28 15.28 -10.28 -28.28
CA GLN A 28 14.53 -11.51 -28.08
C GLN A 28 13.06 -11.22 -27.76
N GLU A 29 12.17 -11.98 -28.38
CA GLU A 29 10.74 -11.93 -28.10
C GLU A 29 10.37 -12.92 -26.98
N TYR A 30 9.56 -12.42 -26.04
CA TYR A 30 9.00 -13.19 -24.93
C TYR A 30 7.48 -13.20 -25.05
N VAL A 31 6.90 -14.41 -25.03
CA VAL A 31 5.45 -14.62 -25.18
C VAL A 31 4.86 -15.08 -23.85
N PHE A 32 3.83 -14.38 -23.40
CA PHE A 32 3.10 -14.64 -22.17
C PHE A 32 1.75 -15.29 -22.49
N GLY A 33 1.75 -16.62 -22.61
CA GLY A 33 0.56 -17.39 -22.98
C GLY A 33 -0.62 -17.13 -22.04
N LYS A 34 -0.38 -16.96 -20.73
CA LYS A 34 -1.42 -16.73 -19.71
C LYS A 34 -2.27 -15.48 -19.96
N ILE A 35 -1.66 -14.42 -20.51
CA ILE A 35 -2.32 -13.13 -20.74
C ILE A 35 -2.52 -12.82 -22.24
N ASN A 36 -2.14 -13.76 -23.10
CA ASN A 36 -2.12 -13.59 -24.55
C ASN A 36 -1.37 -12.31 -24.98
N ALA A 37 -0.15 -12.13 -24.50
CA ALA A 37 0.67 -10.97 -24.84
C ALA A 37 2.10 -11.36 -25.21
N ALA A 38 2.81 -10.44 -25.85
CA ALA A 38 4.23 -10.59 -26.16
C ALA A 38 4.95 -9.24 -26.04
N ILE A 39 6.23 -9.30 -25.69
CA ILE A 39 7.13 -8.16 -25.59
C ILE A 39 8.50 -8.53 -26.15
N THR A 40 9.20 -7.57 -26.75
CA THR A 40 10.58 -7.76 -27.23
C THR A 40 11.54 -7.05 -26.29
N ILE A 41 12.49 -7.79 -25.72
CA ILE A 41 13.54 -7.28 -24.84
C ILE A 41 14.87 -7.27 -25.60
N PRO A 42 15.65 -6.18 -25.59
CA PRO A 42 16.96 -6.19 -26.23
C PRO A 42 17.96 -7.05 -25.45
N ASP A 43 18.96 -7.61 -26.15
CA ASP A 43 19.88 -8.60 -25.57
C ASP A 43 20.88 -8.02 -24.57
N ASP A 44 20.92 -6.70 -24.37
CA ASP A 44 21.73 -6.04 -23.34
C ASP A 44 21.14 -6.15 -21.92
N TYR A 45 19.99 -6.82 -21.77
CA TYR A 45 19.39 -7.13 -20.48
C TYR A 45 19.63 -8.58 -20.06
N THR A 46 19.90 -8.77 -18.77
CA THR A 46 19.81 -10.09 -18.14
C THR A 46 18.35 -10.40 -17.83
N VAL A 47 17.76 -11.34 -18.57
CA VAL A 47 16.34 -11.67 -18.46
C VAL A 47 16.08 -12.89 -17.58
N ILE A 48 15.22 -12.69 -16.58
CA ILE A 48 14.83 -13.67 -15.57
C ILE A 48 13.33 -13.93 -15.70
N THR A 49 13.01 -15.19 -15.91
CA THR A 49 11.66 -15.74 -15.99
C THR A 49 11.67 -17.08 -15.27
N GLU A 50 10.50 -17.67 -15.04
CA GLU A 50 10.38 -19.04 -14.51
C GLU A 50 11.23 -20.06 -15.29
N ASN A 51 11.34 -19.89 -16.62
CA ASN A 51 12.04 -20.83 -17.50
C ASN A 51 13.53 -20.48 -17.72
N THR A 52 13.95 -19.24 -17.44
CA THR A 52 15.32 -18.78 -17.70
C THR A 52 16.15 -18.64 -16.42
N ILE A 53 15.53 -18.78 -15.24
CA ILE A 53 16.21 -18.59 -13.95
C ILE A 53 17.38 -19.56 -13.75
N ASP A 54 17.31 -20.77 -14.29
CA ASP A 54 18.41 -21.75 -14.22
C ASP A 54 19.66 -21.28 -14.99
N ALA A 55 19.47 -20.48 -16.04
CA ALA A 55 20.56 -19.88 -16.80
C ALA A 55 21.07 -18.57 -16.17
N ALA A 56 20.40 -18.04 -15.14
CA ALA A 56 20.72 -16.78 -14.47
C ALA A 56 21.53 -16.96 -13.16
N SER A 57 22.32 -18.03 -13.05
CA SER A 57 23.08 -18.39 -11.84
C SER A 57 24.02 -17.28 -11.35
N GLN A 58 24.68 -16.57 -12.26
CA GLN A 58 25.54 -15.44 -11.91
C GLN A 58 24.75 -14.27 -11.30
N TRP A 59 23.53 -14.01 -11.79
CA TRP A 59 22.68 -12.96 -11.23
C TRP A 59 22.18 -13.34 -9.84
N LEU A 60 21.79 -14.59 -9.62
CA LEU A 60 21.36 -15.10 -8.31
C LEU A 60 22.46 -14.95 -7.26
N LEU A 61 23.71 -15.30 -7.62
CA LEU A 61 24.88 -15.12 -6.77
C LEU A 61 25.13 -13.65 -6.45
N THR A 62 25.16 -12.77 -7.46
CA THR A 62 25.40 -11.34 -7.27
C THR A 62 24.34 -10.66 -6.40
N ASN A 63 23.09 -11.12 -6.44
CA ASN A 63 21.97 -10.54 -5.70
C ASN A 63 21.64 -11.28 -4.40
N GLU A 64 22.46 -12.27 -4.02
CA GLU A 64 22.27 -13.08 -2.80
C GLU A 64 20.86 -13.71 -2.70
N LYS A 65 20.34 -14.17 -3.85
CA LYS A 65 19.02 -14.80 -3.95
C LYS A 65 19.14 -16.28 -4.24
N THR A 66 18.25 -17.08 -3.65
CA THR A 66 18.03 -18.47 -4.10
C THR A 66 17.01 -18.48 -5.25
N LYS A 67 17.09 -19.52 -6.09
CA LYS A 67 16.11 -19.73 -7.18
C LYS A 67 14.69 -19.82 -6.60
N GLU A 68 14.53 -20.58 -5.52
CA GLU A 68 13.25 -20.83 -4.87
C GLU A 68 12.63 -19.52 -4.37
N ALA A 69 13.41 -18.68 -3.67
CA ALA A 69 12.91 -17.41 -3.15
C ALA A 69 12.44 -16.46 -4.27
N VAL A 70 13.11 -16.45 -5.42
CA VAL A 70 12.72 -15.61 -6.56
C VAL A 70 11.45 -16.14 -7.22
N LEU A 71 11.31 -17.46 -7.38
CA LEU A 71 10.11 -18.06 -7.98
C LEU A 71 8.89 -17.89 -7.07
N ASP A 72 9.06 -18.05 -5.76
CA ASP A 72 7.98 -17.80 -4.78
C ASP A 72 7.54 -16.34 -4.81
N ASP A 73 8.50 -15.40 -4.82
CA ASP A 73 8.22 -13.97 -4.97
C ASP A 73 7.51 -13.65 -6.30
N PHE A 74 7.93 -14.27 -7.41
CA PHE A 74 7.31 -14.09 -8.71
C PHE A 74 5.86 -14.60 -8.71
N ALA A 75 5.61 -15.76 -8.08
CA ALA A 75 4.28 -16.32 -7.94
C ALA A 75 3.36 -15.41 -7.10
N VAL A 76 3.86 -14.91 -5.96
CA VAL A 76 3.12 -14.01 -5.06
C VAL A 76 2.77 -12.69 -5.75
N ARG A 77 3.72 -12.08 -6.46
CA ARG A 77 3.54 -10.76 -7.10
C ARG A 77 2.99 -10.82 -8.52
N GLY A 78 2.84 -12.02 -9.09
CA GLY A 78 2.41 -12.23 -10.48
C GLY A 78 3.43 -11.75 -11.51
N VAL A 79 4.73 -11.86 -11.22
CA VAL A 79 5.81 -11.47 -12.14
C VAL A 79 5.92 -12.51 -13.27
N LEU A 80 5.91 -12.01 -14.50
CA LEU A 80 6.11 -12.83 -15.71
C LEU A 80 7.54 -12.76 -16.23
N LEU A 81 8.20 -11.61 -16.03
CA LEU A 81 9.53 -11.34 -16.52
C LEU A 81 10.17 -10.20 -15.72
N GLN A 82 11.45 -10.36 -15.38
CA GLN A 82 12.35 -9.26 -15.01
C GLN A 82 13.50 -9.18 -16.02
N ALA A 83 13.87 -7.97 -16.41
CA ALA A 83 15.01 -7.73 -17.29
C ALA A 83 15.88 -6.64 -16.64
N TRP A 84 17.06 -7.05 -16.20
CA TRP A 84 18.02 -6.20 -15.48
C TRP A 84 19.07 -5.64 -16.43
N ASN A 85 19.38 -4.36 -16.29
CA ASN A 85 20.50 -3.78 -17.02
C ASN A 85 21.84 -4.30 -16.49
N GLU A 86 22.91 -4.09 -17.25
CA GLU A 86 24.27 -4.54 -16.89
C GLU A 86 24.73 -4.05 -15.50
N LYS A 87 24.30 -2.84 -15.09
CA LYS A 87 24.67 -2.25 -13.80
C LYS A 87 23.90 -2.81 -12.61
N GLY A 88 22.80 -3.53 -12.83
CA GLY A 88 21.89 -3.98 -11.78
C GLY A 88 21.10 -2.86 -11.09
N ASP A 89 21.20 -1.62 -11.56
CA ASP A 89 20.55 -0.45 -10.94
C ASP A 89 19.17 -0.13 -11.55
N ALA A 90 18.77 -0.85 -12.60
CA ALA A 90 17.45 -0.75 -13.22
C ALA A 90 16.92 -2.12 -13.66
N CYS A 91 15.62 -2.32 -13.41
CA CYS A 91 14.88 -3.52 -13.77
C CYS A 91 13.61 -3.13 -14.52
N LEU A 92 13.45 -3.68 -15.74
CA LEU A 92 12.15 -3.77 -16.37
C LEU A 92 11.41 -4.99 -15.79
N GLU A 93 10.26 -4.79 -15.16
CA GLU A 93 9.41 -5.85 -14.63
C GLU A 93 8.07 -5.87 -15.36
N VAL A 94 7.65 -7.05 -15.80
CA VAL A 94 6.31 -7.32 -16.34
C VAL A 94 5.53 -8.13 -15.31
N THR A 95 4.39 -7.60 -14.86
CA THR A 95 3.49 -8.31 -13.95
C THR A 95 2.10 -8.48 -14.57
N ALA A 96 1.43 -9.56 -14.17
CA ALA A 96 0.03 -9.82 -14.49
C ALA A 96 -0.69 -10.42 -13.29
N VAL A 97 -1.60 -9.63 -12.71
CA VAL A 97 -2.38 -10.01 -11.53
C VAL A 97 -3.85 -10.11 -11.91
N LYS A 98 -4.53 -11.11 -11.37
CA LYS A 98 -5.98 -11.28 -11.48
C LYS A 98 -6.59 -11.08 -10.10
N ASP A 99 -7.48 -10.10 -10.02
CA ASP A 99 -8.28 -9.76 -8.85
C ASP A 99 -9.73 -9.41 -9.27
N GLU A 100 -10.58 -9.15 -8.29
CA GLU A 100 -11.98 -8.77 -8.51
C GLU A 100 -12.12 -7.56 -9.45
N THR A 101 -11.22 -6.58 -9.34
CA THR A 101 -11.22 -5.38 -10.20
C THR A 101 -10.95 -5.74 -11.66
N SER A 102 -9.96 -6.58 -11.90
CA SER A 102 -9.58 -7.05 -13.23
C SER A 102 -10.65 -7.92 -13.86
N GLU A 103 -11.39 -8.70 -13.07
CA GLU A 103 -12.50 -9.53 -13.53
C GLU A 103 -13.72 -8.70 -13.91
N MET A 104 -14.05 -7.68 -13.10
CA MET A 104 -15.17 -6.77 -13.38
C MET A 104 -14.88 -5.84 -14.56
N ILE A 105 -13.65 -5.31 -14.66
CA ILE A 105 -13.28 -4.42 -15.75
C ILE A 105 -13.02 -5.22 -17.03
N PHE A 106 -12.30 -6.33 -16.94
CA PHE A 106 -11.83 -7.26 -17.98
C PHE A 106 -11.00 -6.63 -19.12
N ASP A 107 -11.50 -5.55 -19.70
CA ASP A 107 -10.86 -4.73 -20.70
C ASP A 107 -11.17 -3.26 -20.43
N VAL A 108 -10.13 -2.45 -20.21
CA VAL A 108 -10.29 -1.03 -19.88
C VAL A 108 -10.78 -0.18 -21.06
N ASP A 109 -10.61 -0.68 -22.29
CA ASP A 109 -11.11 0.01 -23.49
C ASP A 109 -12.63 -0.09 -23.62
N GLU A 110 -13.24 -1.13 -23.05
CA GLU A 110 -14.70 -1.36 -23.02
C GLU A 110 -15.44 -0.57 -21.94
N GLN A 111 -14.69 0.16 -21.10
CA GLN A 111 -15.23 0.96 -20.01
C GLN A 111 -15.67 2.36 -20.45
N SER A 112 -16.47 3.04 -19.62
CA SER A 112 -16.83 4.44 -19.87
C SER A 112 -15.64 5.37 -19.62
N SER A 113 -15.72 6.61 -20.12
CA SER A 113 -14.72 7.64 -19.80
C SER A 113 -14.66 7.92 -18.30
N ASP A 114 -15.80 7.90 -17.62
CA ASP A 114 -15.89 8.16 -16.18
C ASP A 114 -15.26 7.04 -15.36
N ALA A 115 -15.52 5.77 -15.72
CA ALA A 115 -14.91 4.61 -15.06
C ALA A 115 -13.38 4.64 -15.23
N ARG A 116 -12.89 4.93 -16.44
CA ARG A 116 -11.46 5.14 -16.69
C ARG A 116 -10.90 6.34 -15.92
N GLY A 117 -11.68 7.40 -15.77
CA GLY A 117 -11.33 8.58 -15.00
C GLY A 117 -11.17 8.26 -13.51
N ALA A 118 -12.11 7.50 -12.95
CA ALA A 118 -12.10 7.03 -11.56
C ALA A 118 -10.87 6.15 -11.28
N TRP A 119 -10.58 5.19 -12.16
CA TRP A 119 -9.39 4.33 -12.01
C TRP A 119 -8.10 5.16 -12.08
N ARG A 120 -7.97 6.07 -13.06
CA ARG A 120 -6.81 6.97 -13.18
C ARG A 120 -6.56 7.78 -11.90
N VAL A 121 -7.60 8.38 -11.32
CA VAL A 121 -7.44 9.24 -10.12
C VAL A 121 -7.17 8.46 -8.85
N SER A 122 -7.49 7.16 -8.80
CA SER A 122 -7.14 6.28 -7.67
C SER A 122 -5.63 6.25 -7.44
N PHE A 123 -4.84 6.26 -8.52
CA PHE A 123 -3.39 6.38 -8.46
C PHE A 123 -2.99 7.81 -8.14
N TYR A 124 -3.34 8.79 -8.98
CA TYR A 124 -2.99 10.19 -8.74
C TYR A 124 -4.11 11.12 -9.19
N PRO A 125 -4.57 12.08 -8.36
CA PRO A 125 -3.93 12.55 -7.13
C PRO A 125 -4.42 11.89 -5.82
N LYS A 126 -5.30 10.88 -5.86
CA LYS A 126 -5.86 10.31 -4.61
C LYS A 126 -4.89 9.41 -3.85
N ASN A 127 -3.92 8.79 -4.55
CA ASN A 127 -2.93 7.89 -3.95
C ASN A 127 -3.55 6.84 -3.01
N LEU A 128 -4.55 6.09 -3.47
CA LEU A 128 -5.26 5.10 -2.64
C LEU A 128 -4.42 3.87 -2.25
N TYR A 129 -3.15 3.82 -2.63
CA TYR A 129 -2.23 2.71 -2.40
C TYR A 129 -1.01 3.13 -1.56
N GLU A 130 -1.09 4.27 -0.86
CA GLU A 130 -0.04 4.76 0.04
C GLU A 130 0.23 3.80 1.20
N ASP A 131 -0.80 3.10 1.67
CA ASP A 131 -0.72 2.05 2.69
C ASP A 131 0.10 0.82 2.25
N GLN A 132 0.20 0.61 0.94
CA GLN A 132 1.02 -0.43 0.30
C GLN A 132 2.42 0.08 -0.07
N GLY A 133 2.83 1.25 0.42
CA GLY A 133 4.15 1.82 0.14
C GLY A 133 4.25 2.60 -1.18
N PHE A 134 3.16 2.75 -1.95
CA PHE A 134 3.20 3.45 -3.23
C PHE A 134 2.89 4.95 -3.10
N SER A 135 3.81 5.80 -3.56
CA SER A 135 3.58 7.23 -3.71
C SER A 135 3.59 7.64 -5.19
N TYR A 136 2.41 7.68 -5.83
CA TYR A 136 2.27 8.09 -7.23
C TYR A 136 2.40 9.61 -7.37
N LYS A 137 3.06 10.03 -8.45
CA LYS A 137 3.34 11.45 -8.78
C LYS A 137 2.63 11.91 -10.05
N SER A 138 2.21 10.97 -10.91
CA SER A 138 1.42 11.27 -12.10
C SER A 138 0.63 10.04 -12.55
N SER A 139 -0.51 10.30 -13.22
CA SER A 139 -1.38 9.28 -13.78
C SER A 139 -2.14 9.83 -14.98
N ASN A 140 -1.77 9.38 -16.18
CA ASN A 140 -2.34 9.84 -17.45
C ASN A 140 -2.58 8.69 -18.42
N TRP A 141 -3.74 8.67 -19.04
CA TRP A 141 -4.04 7.72 -20.10
C TRP A 141 -3.26 8.02 -21.37
N LYS A 142 -2.73 6.97 -21.99
CA LYS A 142 -2.18 7.01 -23.34
C LYS A 142 -2.81 5.89 -24.16
N ASN A 143 -3.44 6.26 -25.26
CA ASN A 143 -3.95 5.31 -26.24
C ASN A 143 -2.84 4.98 -27.23
N MET A 144 -2.53 3.69 -27.37
CA MET A 144 -1.53 3.20 -28.33
C MET A 144 -2.13 2.88 -29.69
N GLY A 145 -3.47 2.89 -29.82
CA GLY A 145 -4.18 2.54 -31.04
C GLY A 145 -4.21 1.03 -31.29
N GLY A 146 -4.99 0.64 -32.31
CA GLY A 146 -5.18 -0.77 -32.68
C GLY A 146 -5.62 -1.65 -31.51
N ASP A 147 -5.20 -2.91 -31.54
CA ASP A 147 -5.56 -3.91 -30.52
C ASP A 147 -4.75 -3.79 -29.22
N ILE A 148 -3.75 -2.89 -29.16
CA ILE A 148 -2.95 -2.62 -27.96
C ILE A 148 -3.76 -1.81 -26.94
N GLY A 149 -4.56 -0.87 -27.42
CA GLY A 149 -5.48 -0.11 -26.58
C GLY A 149 -4.81 0.87 -25.63
N ARG A 150 -5.46 1.11 -24.48
CA ARG A 150 -5.05 2.14 -23.51
C ARG A 150 -4.13 1.59 -22.43
N PHE A 151 -3.09 2.37 -22.12
CA PHE A 151 -2.27 2.19 -20.92
C PHE A 151 -2.29 3.47 -20.08
N LEU A 152 -2.35 3.26 -18.78
CA LEU A 152 -2.11 4.27 -17.78
C LEU A 152 -0.60 4.47 -17.63
N VAL A 153 -0.14 5.68 -17.91
CA VAL A 153 1.24 6.11 -17.75
C VAL A 153 1.39 6.67 -16.35
N LEU A 154 2.23 6.01 -15.55
CA LEU A 154 2.42 6.29 -14.14
C LEU A 154 3.89 6.64 -13.85
N LYS A 155 4.10 7.46 -12.81
CA LYS A 155 5.39 7.68 -12.15
C LYS A 155 5.18 7.54 -10.65
N TYR A 156 6.01 6.76 -9.95
CA TYR A 156 5.86 6.54 -8.52
C TYR A 156 7.18 6.26 -7.79
N ASN A 157 7.16 6.37 -6.47
CA ASN A 157 8.14 5.77 -5.56
C ASN A 157 7.48 4.63 -4.80
N HIS A 158 8.25 3.59 -4.48
CA HIS A 158 7.86 2.55 -3.55
C HIS A 158 8.76 2.62 -2.32
N GLU A 159 8.16 2.50 -1.14
CA GLU A 159 8.85 2.56 0.14
C GLU A 159 8.41 1.38 1.03
N THR A 160 9.37 0.72 1.67
CA THR A 160 9.14 -0.31 2.68
C THR A 160 9.67 0.23 4.01
N ASP A 161 8.87 0.18 5.07
CA ASP A 161 9.21 0.69 6.39
C ASP A 161 9.73 2.15 6.41
N GLY A 162 9.19 2.99 5.52
CA GLY A 162 9.55 4.40 5.39
C GLY A 162 10.88 4.65 4.66
N VAL A 163 11.53 3.61 4.14
CA VAL A 163 12.74 3.69 3.33
C VAL A 163 12.38 3.45 1.87
N ARG A 164 12.86 4.31 0.97
CA ARG A 164 12.62 4.13 -0.46
C ARG A 164 13.38 2.91 -0.99
N ASP A 165 12.62 1.95 -1.52
CA ASP A 165 13.16 0.79 -2.21
C ASP A 165 13.56 1.18 -3.65
N TYR A 166 12.62 1.77 -4.38
CA TYR A 166 12.83 2.14 -5.78
C TYR A 166 11.89 3.26 -6.24
N SER A 167 12.29 3.89 -7.36
CA SER A 167 11.42 4.77 -8.14
C SER A 167 11.11 4.11 -9.48
N ALA A 168 9.93 4.36 -10.06
CA ALA A 168 9.55 3.73 -11.31
C ALA A 168 8.76 4.62 -12.27
N HIS A 169 8.98 4.39 -13.57
CA HIS A 169 8.00 4.70 -14.62
C HIS A 169 7.21 3.43 -14.91
N SER A 170 5.90 3.53 -15.06
CA SER A 170 5.03 2.36 -15.24
C SER A 170 4.02 2.54 -16.38
N ARG A 171 3.69 1.43 -17.04
CA ARG A 171 2.60 1.32 -18.02
C ARG A 171 1.65 0.26 -17.51
N LYS A 172 0.47 0.67 -17.03
CA LYS A 172 -0.53 -0.24 -16.47
C LYS A 172 -1.78 -0.31 -17.35
N THR A 173 -2.32 -1.49 -17.59
CA THR A 173 -3.59 -1.68 -18.31
C THR A 173 -4.41 -2.80 -17.68
N ILE A 174 -5.68 -2.90 -18.06
CA ILE A 174 -6.51 -4.07 -17.78
C ILE A 174 -6.96 -4.65 -19.12
N LYS A 175 -6.56 -5.88 -19.41
CA LYS A 175 -6.89 -6.60 -20.65
C LYS A 175 -7.03 -8.08 -20.35
N ASN A 176 -7.95 -8.76 -21.03
CA ASN A 176 -8.21 -10.20 -20.88
C ASN A 176 -8.43 -10.65 -19.41
N GLY A 177 -8.94 -9.76 -18.55
CA GLY A 177 -9.15 -10.07 -17.14
C GLY A 177 -7.90 -10.00 -16.27
N PHE A 178 -6.83 -9.32 -16.71
CA PHE A 178 -5.60 -9.13 -15.93
C PHE A 178 -5.25 -7.66 -15.78
N ILE A 179 -4.82 -7.25 -14.57
CA ILE A 179 -4.05 -6.03 -14.38
C ILE A 179 -2.62 -6.33 -14.83
N ILE A 180 -2.20 -5.68 -15.92
CA ILE A 180 -0.88 -5.86 -16.50
C ILE A 180 -0.06 -4.60 -16.24
N SER A 181 1.14 -4.75 -15.68
CA SER A 181 2.07 -3.64 -15.48
C SER A 181 3.39 -3.91 -16.18
N ILE A 182 3.93 -2.88 -16.81
CA ILE A 182 5.29 -2.86 -17.38
C ILE A 182 6.01 -1.71 -16.70
N ASP A 183 6.88 -2.05 -15.76
CA ASP A 183 7.52 -1.10 -14.85
C ASP A 183 9.01 -1.04 -15.15
N MET A 184 9.55 0.16 -15.31
CA MET A 184 11.00 0.39 -15.25
C MET A 184 11.33 0.93 -13.86
N LYS A 185 11.81 0.05 -12.99
CA LYS A 185 12.20 0.33 -11.60
C LYS A 185 13.68 0.68 -11.56
N VAL A 186 14.07 1.66 -10.75
CA VAL A 186 15.46 2.02 -10.51
C VAL A 186 15.78 2.01 -9.02
N PHE A 187 16.94 1.46 -8.68
CA PHE A 187 17.38 1.19 -7.31
C PHE A 187 18.63 2.02 -7.00
N GLY A 188 18.74 2.51 -5.77
CA GLY A 188 19.93 3.26 -5.30
C GLY A 188 20.19 4.59 -6.02
N ARG A 189 19.33 5.02 -6.95
CA ARG A 189 19.47 6.30 -7.67
C ARG A 189 18.12 6.92 -8.02
N ASN A 190 18.16 8.19 -8.41
CA ASN A 190 16.97 8.89 -8.88
C ASN A 190 16.53 8.43 -10.28
N LEU A 191 15.21 8.43 -10.49
CA LEU A 191 14.59 8.12 -11.77
C LEU A 191 14.81 9.22 -12.80
N THR A 192 15.27 8.85 -13.99
CA THR A 192 15.68 9.78 -15.04
C THR A 192 14.75 9.74 -16.27
N THR A 193 14.97 10.66 -17.19
CA THR A 193 14.33 10.66 -18.52
C THR A 193 14.84 9.52 -19.40
N GLN A 194 16.08 9.06 -19.21
CA GLN A 194 16.63 7.94 -19.96
C GLN A 194 15.90 6.64 -19.61
N ASP A 195 15.59 6.43 -18.33
CA ASP A 195 14.81 5.27 -17.87
C ASP A 195 13.42 5.24 -18.53
N ASN A 196 12.74 6.39 -18.60
CA ASN A 196 11.46 6.50 -19.32
C ASN A 196 11.61 6.23 -20.83
N THR A 197 12.73 6.66 -21.41
CA THR A 197 13.00 6.45 -22.85
C THR A 197 13.24 4.97 -23.14
N ALA A 198 14.00 4.28 -22.29
CA ALA A 198 14.20 2.84 -22.36
C ALA A 198 12.87 2.08 -22.24
N LEU A 199 12.07 2.40 -21.20
CA LEU A 199 10.73 1.83 -21.03
C LEU A 199 9.85 2.06 -22.27
N ASN A 200 9.82 3.28 -22.80
CA ASN A 200 9.00 3.59 -23.98
C ASN A 200 9.47 2.84 -25.24
N LYS A 201 10.78 2.58 -25.40
CA LYS A 201 11.31 1.81 -26.52
C LYS A 201 10.82 0.36 -26.44
N ILE A 202 10.91 -0.25 -25.26
CA ILE A 202 10.47 -1.63 -25.03
C ILE A 202 8.94 -1.73 -25.11
N TRP A 203 8.21 -0.82 -24.44
CA TRP A 203 6.75 -0.81 -24.44
C TRP A 203 6.13 -0.68 -25.84
N LYS A 204 6.79 0.00 -26.79
CA LYS A 204 6.32 0.05 -28.20
C LYS A 204 6.33 -1.31 -28.91
N THR A 205 7.04 -2.30 -28.38
CA THR A 205 7.04 -3.67 -28.91
C THR A 205 5.93 -4.53 -28.32
N TRP A 206 5.23 -4.04 -27.28
CA TRP A 206 4.14 -4.76 -26.64
C TRP A 206 3.00 -4.99 -27.62
N ARG A 207 2.48 -6.21 -27.62
CA ARG A 207 1.24 -6.55 -28.33
C ARG A 207 0.46 -7.61 -27.57
N PHE A 208 -0.86 -7.60 -27.78
CA PHE A 208 -1.69 -8.75 -27.44
C PHE A 208 -1.72 -9.72 -28.62
N THR A 209 -1.44 -10.99 -28.37
CA THR A 209 -1.50 -12.06 -29.38
C THR A 209 -2.93 -12.53 -29.62
N LYS A 210 -3.82 -12.34 -28.64
CA LYS A 210 -5.25 -12.62 -28.72
C LYS A 210 -6.02 -11.74 -27.72
N ILE A 211 -7.16 -11.21 -28.15
CA ILE A 211 -8.13 -10.56 -27.26
C ILE A 211 -9.25 -11.54 -26.96
N GLU A 212 -9.49 -11.83 -25.69
CA GLU A 212 -10.58 -12.69 -25.25
C GLU A 212 -11.90 -11.89 -25.23
N PRO A 213 -13.06 -12.52 -25.52
CA PRO A 213 -14.34 -11.86 -25.37
C PRO A 213 -14.63 -11.54 -23.91
N LEU A 214 -15.37 -10.45 -23.66
CA LEU A 214 -15.82 -10.09 -22.31
C LEU A 214 -16.57 -11.26 -21.63
N THR A 215 -16.25 -11.51 -20.36
CA THR A 215 -16.99 -12.43 -19.48
C THR A 215 -18.40 -11.90 -19.18
N ASN A 216 -19.29 -12.75 -18.67
CA ASN A 216 -20.63 -12.31 -18.27
C ASN A 216 -20.57 -11.28 -17.13
N VAL A 217 -19.65 -11.45 -16.16
CA VAL A 217 -19.40 -10.48 -15.07
C VAL A 217 -19.08 -9.10 -15.64
N ALA A 218 -18.12 -9.01 -16.57
CA ALA A 218 -17.72 -7.74 -17.18
C ALA A 218 -18.80 -7.13 -18.09
N LYS A 219 -19.56 -7.97 -18.80
CA LYS A 219 -20.71 -7.52 -19.61
C LYS A 219 -21.85 -6.97 -18.74
N ALA A 220 -22.06 -7.52 -17.55
CA ALA A 220 -23.15 -7.13 -16.68
C ALA A 220 -22.95 -5.74 -16.04
N LYS A 221 -21.71 -5.24 -15.95
CA LYS A 221 -21.37 -3.87 -15.49
C LYS A 221 -22.07 -3.47 -14.18
N ILE A 222 -22.14 -4.42 -13.24
CA ILE A 222 -22.93 -4.27 -12.01
C ILE A 222 -22.19 -3.36 -11.03
N SER A 223 -22.88 -2.37 -10.46
CA SER A 223 -22.38 -1.49 -9.41
C SER A 223 -23.51 -0.97 -8.52
N LEU A 224 -23.27 -0.78 -7.23
CA LEU A 224 -24.22 -0.18 -6.29
C LEU A 224 -24.09 1.35 -6.30
N THR A 225 -25.23 2.03 -6.32
CA THR A 225 -25.33 3.49 -6.10
C THR A 225 -26.00 3.82 -4.78
N ASP A 226 -26.81 2.90 -4.25
CA ASP A 226 -27.43 3.01 -2.94
C ASP A 226 -27.49 1.63 -2.27
N SER A 227 -27.28 1.59 -0.97
CA SER A 227 -27.25 0.36 -0.16
C SER A 227 -27.96 0.60 1.15
N PRO A 228 -28.64 -0.41 1.70
CA PRO A 228 -29.41 -0.22 2.91
C PRO A 228 -28.46 0.03 4.09
N LEU A 229 -28.83 0.97 4.96
CA LEU A 229 -28.12 1.20 6.21
C LEU A 229 -28.20 -0.04 7.11
N LYS A 230 -27.14 -0.30 7.88
CA LYS A 230 -27.10 -1.38 8.89
C LYS A 230 -28.25 -1.28 9.90
N GLU A 231 -28.73 -0.06 10.15
CA GLU A 231 -29.79 0.26 11.09
C GLU A 231 -30.77 1.26 10.45
N THR A 232 -32.07 0.97 10.49
CA THR A 232 -33.09 1.84 9.91
C THR A 232 -34.36 1.90 10.76
N LYS A 233 -34.99 3.07 10.78
CA LYS A 233 -36.35 3.27 11.29
C LYS A 233 -37.41 3.20 10.19
N SER A 234 -36.98 3.14 8.93
CA SER A 234 -37.89 3.07 7.80
C SER A 234 -38.27 1.62 7.55
N ARG A 235 -39.57 1.36 7.52
CA ARG A 235 -40.11 0.06 7.11
C ARG A 235 -39.81 -0.26 5.64
N LYS A 236 -39.55 0.77 4.83
CA LYS A 236 -39.24 0.65 3.41
C LYS A 236 -37.83 1.13 3.14
N VAL A 237 -37.03 0.31 2.49
CA VAL A 237 -35.69 0.66 2.01
C VAL A 237 -35.54 0.14 0.58
N SER A 238 -34.54 0.60 -0.15
CA SER A 238 -34.19 0.04 -1.44
C SER A 238 -32.69 -0.18 -1.59
N ILE A 239 -32.34 -1.08 -2.50
CA ILE A 239 -30.97 -1.31 -2.96
C ILE A 239 -30.96 -0.92 -4.43
N ALA A 240 -30.12 0.03 -4.82
CA ALA A 240 -30.14 0.57 -6.18
C ALA A 240 -28.74 0.62 -6.78
N GLY A 241 -28.68 0.55 -8.11
CA GLY A 241 -27.41 0.54 -8.80
C GLY A 241 -27.53 0.60 -10.31
N ASN A 242 -26.39 0.41 -10.97
CA ASN A 242 -26.30 0.26 -12.41
C ASN A 242 -25.98 -1.20 -12.76
N ALA A 243 -26.57 -1.69 -13.84
CA ALA A 243 -26.28 -2.99 -14.44
C ALA A 243 -26.81 -3.00 -15.87
N THR A 244 -26.16 -3.75 -16.76
CA THR A 244 -26.62 -3.91 -18.16
C THR A 244 -28.05 -4.45 -18.21
N GLU A 245 -28.87 -3.93 -19.13
CA GLU A 245 -30.24 -4.41 -19.37
C GLU A 245 -30.29 -5.95 -19.43
N GLY A 246 -31.25 -6.54 -18.70
CA GLY A 246 -31.45 -7.99 -18.65
C GLY A 246 -30.68 -8.73 -17.56
N VAL A 247 -29.82 -8.06 -16.78
CA VAL A 247 -29.28 -8.63 -15.53
C VAL A 247 -30.43 -8.80 -14.54
N GLU A 248 -30.60 -10.02 -14.02
CA GLU A 248 -31.65 -10.37 -13.07
C GLU A 248 -31.08 -10.38 -11.65
N PHE A 249 -31.74 -9.71 -10.72
CA PHE A 249 -31.38 -9.72 -9.31
C PHE A 249 -32.44 -10.46 -8.52
N THR A 250 -32.00 -11.37 -7.65
CA THR A 250 -32.85 -12.01 -6.64
C THR A 250 -32.38 -11.56 -5.26
N ALA A 251 -33.23 -10.85 -4.54
CA ALA A 251 -33.01 -10.53 -3.14
C ALA A 251 -33.81 -11.49 -2.26
N VAL A 252 -33.13 -12.15 -1.34
CA VAL A 252 -33.71 -12.96 -0.27
C VAL A 252 -33.62 -12.14 1.02
N VAL A 253 -34.76 -11.71 1.53
CA VAL A 253 -34.87 -10.93 2.77
C VAL A 253 -35.31 -11.86 3.89
N MET A 254 -34.34 -12.31 4.69
CA MET A 254 -34.57 -13.22 5.81
C MET A 254 -34.64 -12.46 7.13
N SER A 255 -35.74 -12.57 7.86
CA SER A 255 -35.80 -12.10 9.25
C SER A 255 -35.23 -13.16 10.18
N LEU A 256 -34.35 -12.81 11.12
CA LEU A 256 -33.85 -13.78 12.10
C LEU A 256 -34.92 -14.31 13.07
N SER A 257 -36.11 -13.70 13.08
CA SER A 257 -37.27 -14.15 13.86
C SER A 257 -38.35 -14.85 13.02
N SER A 258 -38.12 -15.07 11.72
CA SER A 258 -39.03 -15.78 10.81
C SER A 258 -38.28 -16.86 10.04
N THR A 259 -38.94 -17.97 9.72
CA THR A 259 -38.38 -18.99 8.83
C THR A 259 -38.73 -18.75 7.36
N ASN A 260 -39.65 -17.82 7.07
CA ASN A 260 -40.10 -17.54 5.72
C ASN A 260 -39.40 -16.28 5.20
N PRO A 261 -38.52 -16.39 4.18
CA PRO A 261 -37.91 -15.25 3.54
C PRO A 261 -38.87 -14.57 2.56
N ASP A 262 -38.77 -13.25 2.45
CA ASP A 262 -39.37 -12.52 1.33
C ASP A 262 -38.39 -12.56 0.15
N ILE A 263 -38.85 -13.05 -1.01
CA ILE A 263 -38.04 -13.14 -2.22
C ILE A 263 -38.50 -12.08 -3.21
N ILE A 264 -37.59 -11.18 -3.58
CA ILE A 264 -37.85 -10.10 -4.53
C ILE A 264 -36.99 -10.34 -5.76
N LYS A 265 -37.61 -10.30 -6.94
CA LYS A 265 -36.91 -10.39 -8.22
C LYS A 265 -37.08 -9.11 -9.00
N VAL A 266 -35.97 -8.54 -9.47
CA VAL A 266 -35.96 -7.37 -10.34
C VAL A 266 -35.00 -7.58 -11.49
N THR A 267 -35.22 -6.89 -12.60
CA THR A 267 -34.32 -6.92 -13.77
C THR A 267 -33.85 -5.52 -14.04
N ALA A 268 -32.57 -5.36 -14.39
CA ALA A 268 -32.03 -4.08 -14.82
C ALA A 268 -32.76 -3.56 -16.06
N ASP A 269 -33.14 -2.28 -16.03
CA ASP A 269 -33.96 -1.64 -17.05
C ASP A 269 -33.16 -1.21 -18.29
N LYS A 270 -33.88 -0.67 -19.29
CA LYS A 270 -33.30 -0.12 -20.53
C LYS A 270 -32.36 1.06 -20.33
N ARG A 271 -32.32 1.64 -19.13
CA ARG A 271 -31.41 2.74 -18.74
C ARG A 271 -30.19 2.19 -18.00
N ASN A 272 -30.02 0.87 -17.97
CA ASN A 272 -28.99 0.15 -17.23
C ASN A 272 -29.03 0.41 -15.73
N LYS A 273 -30.23 0.48 -15.14
CA LYS A 273 -30.44 0.70 -13.71
C LYS A 273 -31.30 -0.38 -13.09
N PHE A 274 -31.10 -0.63 -11.80
CA PHE A 274 -31.97 -1.48 -11.00
C PHE A 274 -32.31 -0.82 -9.67
N GLU A 275 -33.46 -1.18 -9.12
CA GLU A 275 -33.88 -0.84 -7.76
C GLU A 275 -34.64 -2.02 -7.17
N ILE A 276 -34.17 -2.56 -6.04
CA ILE A 276 -34.79 -3.64 -5.29
C ILE A 276 -35.56 -3.02 -4.13
N PRO A 277 -36.91 -2.97 -4.17
CA PRO A 277 -37.71 -2.40 -3.09
C PRO A 277 -37.91 -3.43 -1.98
N ILE A 278 -37.49 -3.09 -0.76
CA ILE A 278 -37.59 -3.96 0.42
C ILE A 278 -38.58 -3.36 1.41
N ILE A 279 -39.50 -4.18 1.91
CA ILE A 279 -40.46 -3.81 2.94
C ILE A 279 -40.31 -4.77 4.11
N PHE A 280 -39.88 -4.28 5.26
CA PHE A 280 -39.76 -5.11 6.45
C PHE A 280 -41.15 -5.44 7.02
N ALA A 281 -41.47 -6.72 7.15
CA ALA A 281 -42.74 -7.18 7.69
C ALA A 281 -42.96 -6.67 9.13
N GLN A 282 -41.93 -6.74 9.98
CA GLN A 282 -41.96 -6.41 11.40
C GLN A 282 -40.62 -5.86 11.89
N GLN A 283 -40.57 -5.27 13.08
CA GLN A 283 -39.31 -4.86 13.69
C GLN A 283 -38.43 -6.08 13.99
N GLY A 284 -37.13 -6.00 13.71
CA GLY A 284 -36.23 -7.13 13.87
C GLY A 284 -34.89 -6.95 13.16
N VAL A 285 -34.08 -8.00 13.21
CA VAL A 285 -32.82 -8.11 12.47
C VAL A 285 -33.07 -8.94 11.22
N TYR A 286 -32.56 -8.46 10.09
CA TYR A 286 -32.69 -9.05 8.78
C TYR A 286 -31.32 -9.31 8.17
N LEU A 287 -31.20 -10.39 7.43
CA LEU A 287 -30.11 -10.60 6.47
C LEU A 287 -30.72 -10.52 5.07
N ILE A 288 -30.26 -9.56 4.28
CA ILE A 288 -30.65 -9.42 2.89
C ILE A 288 -29.51 -9.96 2.04
N THR A 289 -29.74 -11.06 1.33
CA THR A 289 -28.78 -11.58 0.35
C THR A 289 -29.28 -11.22 -1.05
N VAL A 290 -28.44 -10.58 -1.86
CA VAL A 290 -28.74 -10.23 -3.25
C VAL A 290 -27.81 -11.01 -4.15
N THR A 291 -28.36 -11.86 -5.01
CA THR A 291 -27.61 -12.50 -6.09
C THR A 291 -27.97 -11.87 -7.42
N ALA A 292 -26.98 -11.71 -8.29
CA ALA A 292 -27.22 -11.28 -9.68
C ALA A 292 -26.93 -12.43 -10.64
N ASN A 293 -27.84 -12.65 -11.58
CA ASN A 293 -27.70 -13.59 -12.67
C ASN A 293 -27.68 -12.86 -14.01
N TYR A 294 -26.83 -13.30 -14.92
CA TYR A 294 -26.83 -12.84 -16.30
C TYR A 294 -26.51 -13.99 -17.24
N ASN A 295 -27.36 -14.18 -18.26
CA ASN A 295 -27.24 -15.28 -19.23
C ASN A 295 -27.14 -16.67 -18.58
N GLY A 296 -27.79 -16.89 -17.44
CA GLY A 296 -27.82 -18.19 -16.75
C GLY A 296 -26.64 -18.42 -15.79
N GLU A 297 -25.75 -17.45 -15.63
CA GLU A 297 -24.61 -17.50 -14.70
C GLU A 297 -24.84 -16.56 -13.51
N GLU A 298 -24.61 -17.06 -12.29
CA GLU A 298 -24.58 -16.22 -11.08
C GLU A 298 -23.24 -15.48 -11.01
N LEU A 299 -23.30 -14.15 -10.92
CA LEU A 299 -22.14 -13.28 -11.10
C LEU A 299 -21.57 -12.73 -9.80
N ILE A 300 -22.46 -12.36 -8.87
CA ILE A 300 -22.13 -11.71 -7.61
C ILE A 300 -23.14 -12.08 -6.53
N GLU A 301 -22.68 -12.02 -5.29
CA GLU A 301 -23.51 -12.11 -4.09
C GLU A 301 -23.16 -10.97 -3.13
N TRP A 302 -24.17 -10.24 -2.69
CA TRP A 302 -24.04 -9.22 -1.64
C TRP A 302 -24.88 -9.60 -0.43
N ALA A 303 -24.34 -9.37 0.77
CA ALA A 303 -25.03 -9.60 2.02
C ALA A 303 -25.11 -8.32 2.86
N PHE A 304 -26.33 -7.91 3.21
CA PHE A 304 -26.60 -6.73 4.02
C PHE A 304 -27.31 -7.11 5.32
N PRO A 305 -26.65 -7.07 6.49
CA PRO A 305 -27.32 -7.17 7.76
C PRO A 305 -28.03 -5.84 8.07
N VAL A 306 -29.34 -5.88 8.30
CA VAL A 306 -30.15 -4.68 8.56
C VAL A 306 -31.02 -4.89 9.80
N THR A 307 -30.94 -3.96 10.74
CA THR A 307 -31.86 -3.89 11.88
C THR A 307 -32.93 -2.84 11.62
N PHE A 308 -34.19 -3.26 11.56
CA PHE A 308 -35.34 -2.35 11.47
C PHE A 308 -36.05 -2.22 12.82
N ARG A 309 -36.14 -0.99 13.33
CA ARG A 309 -36.97 -0.66 14.51
C ARG A 309 -37.54 0.75 14.37
N GLU A 310 -38.85 0.92 14.58
CA GLU A 310 -39.54 2.20 14.37
C GLU A 310 -39.06 3.30 15.33
N THR A 311 -38.69 2.90 16.55
CA THR A 311 -38.19 3.83 17.58
C THR A 311 -36.67 3.95 17.56
N LEU A 312 -35.99 3.46 16.52
CA LEU A 312 -34.53 3.52 16.43
C LEU A 312 -34.07 4.96 16.21
N LEU A 313 -33.14 5.41 17.05
CA LEU A 313 -32.33 6.57 16.74
C LEU A 313 -31.14 6.11 15.90
N ALA A 314 -31.27 6.19 14.57
CA ALA A 314 -30.22 5.79 13.65
C ALA A 314 -28.95 6.63 13.88
N VAL A 315 -27.83 5.94 14.12
CA VAL A 315 -26.50 6.51 14.27
C VAL A 315 -25.53 5.57 13.56
N ASP A 316 -24.80 6.10 12.60
CA ASP A 316 -23.80 5.37 11.84
C ASP A 316 -22.46 6.10 11.92
N PHE A 317 -21.39 5.38 12.22
CA PHE A 317 -20.05 5.96 12.32
C PHE A 317 -19.33 5.77 10.98
N SER A 318 -18.72 6.84 10.47
CA SER A 318 -18.07 6.78 9.15
C SER A 318 -16.78 5.96 9.14
N ALA A 319 -16.23 5.66 10.32
CA ALA A 319 -15.05 4.84 10.53
C ALA A 319 -15.11 4.22 11.92
N GLU A 320 -14.44 3.09 12.10
CA GLU A 320 -14.21 2.53 13.42
C GLU A 320 -13.26 3.43 14.23
N VAL A 321 -13.48 3.49 15.54
CA VAL A 321 -12.57 4.18 16.44
C VAL A 321 -11.42 3.23 16.74
N PRO A 322 -10.16 3.59 16.44
CA PRO A 322 -9.04 2.69 16.65
C PRO A 322 -8.82 2.45 18.14
N THR A 323 -8.37 1.24 18.48
CA THR A 323 -8.02 0.87 19.86
C THR A 323 -6.70 1.50 20.31
N VAL A 324 -5.85 1.92 19.36
CA VAL A 324 -4.63 2.70 19.60
C VAL A 324 -4.67 3.97 18.75
N VAL A 325 -4.51 5.12 19.40
CA VAL A 325 -4.43 6.44 18.74
C VAL A 325 -2.99 6.93 18.85
N THR A 326 -2.45 7.45 17.75
CA THR A 326 -1.08 7.99 17.70
C THR A 326 -1.04 9.50 17.46
N THR A 327 -2.19 10.12 17.26
CA THR A 327 -2.32 11.56 17.01
C THR A 327 -2.77 12.31 18.26
N ASP A 328 -2.45 13.60 18.31
CA ASP A 328 -2.86 14.48 19.42
C ASP A 328 -4.35 14.85 19.38
N GLU A 329 -5.04 14.50 18.29
CA GLU A 329 -6.49 14.61 18.18
C GLU A 329 -7.09 13.29 17.69
N LEU A 330 -8.22 12.91 18.26
CA LEU A 330 -9.12 11.89 17.70
C LEU A 330 -10.38 12.56 17.14
N LYS A 331 -10.77 12.19 15.91
CA LYS A 331 -12.00 12.68 15.27
C LYS A 331 -12.99 11.54 15.06
N ILE A 332 -14.12 11.61 15.75
CA ILE A 332 -15.25 10.69 15.56
C ILE A 332 -16.29 11.37 14.68
N ARG A 333 -16.60 10.75 13.54
CA ARG A 333 -17.53 11.26 12.54
C ARG A 333 -18.61 10.24 12.24
N GLY A 334 -19.74 10.73 11.78
CA GLY A 334 -20.83 9.86 11.41
C GLY A 334 -22.05 10.60 10.90
N ALA A 335 -23.06 9.81 10.58
CA ALA A 335 -24.39 10.25 10.25
C ALA A 335 -25.35 9.88 11.37
N GLY A 336 -26.41 10.67 11.53
CA GLY A 336 -27.49 10.33 12.42
C GLY A 336 -28.69 11.23 12.22
N GLU A 337 -29.73 10.98 12.99
CA GLU A 337 -31.00 11.69 12.88
C GLU A 337 -30.84 13.22 13.06
N PRO A 338 -31.18 14.04 12.03
CA PRO A 338 -31.12 15.50 12.13
C PRO A 338 -31.81 16.03 13.37
N GLY A 339 -31.16 16.94 14.10
CA GLY A 339 -31.67 17.53 15.33
C GLY A 339 -31.59 16.65 16.59
N ALA A 340 -31.07 15.42 16.50
CA ALA A 340 -30.77 14.62 17.70
C ALA A 340 -29.68 15.30 18.55
N GLN A 341 -29.79 15.20 19.86
CA GLN A 341 -28.78 15.67 20.81
C GLN A 341 -27.72 14.59 21.02
N ILE A 342 -26.47 15.02 21.22
CA ILE A 342 -25.31 14.18 21.56
C ILE A 342 -24.76 14.69 22.88
N GLN A 343 -24.87 13.91 23.94
CA GLN A 343 -24.11 14.13 25.17
C GLN A 343 -22.78 13.39 25.05
N ILE A 344 -21.70 14.10 25.37
CA ILE A 344 -20.33 13.64 25.18
C ILE A 344 -19.67 13.57 26.56
N LEU A 345 -19.16 12.41 26.92
CA LEU A 345 -18.34 12.20 28.09
C LEU A 345 -16.95 11.70 27.68
N MET A 346 -15.93 12.16 28.39
CA MET A 346 -14.55 11.68 28.27
C MET A 346 -14.06 11.31 29.66
N ASN A 347 -13.57 10.08 29.81
CA ASN A 347 -13.12 9.49 31.08
C ASN A 347 -14.18 9.68 32.18
N ASP A 348 -15.43 9.30 31.83
CA ASP A 348 -16.66 9.43 32.63
C ASP A 348 -17.05 10.84 33.08
N LYS A 349 -16.36 11.88 32.58
CA LYS A 349 -16.68 13.29 32.86
C LYS A 349 -17.44 13.91 31.69
N PRO A 350 -18.54 14.65 31.93
CA PRO A 350 -19.21 15.41 30.88
C PRO A 350 -18.23 16.39 30.23
N LEU A 351 -18.08 16.29 28.91
CA LEU A 351 -17.20 17.16 28.13
C LEU A 351 -18.01 18.24 27.40
N ALA A 352 -19.09 17.84 26.72
CA ALA A 352 -19.93 18.76 25.96
C ALA A 352 -21.30 18.16 25.62
N ASN A 353 -22.22 19.01 25.17
CA ASN A 353 -23.42 18.60 24.45
C ASN A 353 -23.39 19.22 23.05
N LYS A 354 -23.74 18.43 22.03
CA LYS A 354 -23.83 18.85 20.63
C LYS A 354 -25.18 18.42 20.06
N ARG A 355 -25.52 18.93 18.88
CA ARG A 355 -26.73 18.53 18.14
C ARG A 355 -26.32 18.14 16.71
N ILE A 356 -26.92 17.07 16.19
CA ILE A 356 -26.75 16.68 14.78
C ILE A 356 -27.38 17.76 13.90
N THR A 357 -26.64 18.20 12.88
CA THR A 357 -27.08 19.26 11.97
C THR A 357 -28.28 18.83 11.13
N SER A 358 -28.91 19.78 10.43
CA SER A 358 -29.99 19.48 9.47
C SER A 358 -29.55 18.54 8.34
N GLU A 359 -28.25 18.51 8.03
CA GLU A 359 -27.64 17.61 7.04
C GLU A 359 -27.51 16.16 7.55
N GLY A 360 -27.83 15.89 8.82
CA GLY A 360 -27.76 14.55 9.39
C GLY A 360 -26.34 14.05 9.63
N LYS A 361 -25.36 14.95 9.73
CA LYS A 361 -23.95 14.61 9.96
C LYS A 361 -23.44 15.18 11.30
N PHE A 362 -22.45 14.52 11.88
CA PHE A 362 -21.71 15.01 13.04
C PHE A 362 -20.21 14.78 12.90
N SER A 363 -19.43 15.65 13.53
CA SER A 363 -17.97 15.53 13.67
C SER A 363 -17.58 16.02 15.06
N LEU A 364 -16.97 15.14 15.85
CA LEU A 364 -16.54 15.39 17.22
C LEU A 364 -15.02 15.27 17.27
N THR A 365 -14.36 16.26 17.85
CA THR A 365 -12.91 16.27 18.05
C THR A 365 -12.59 16.12 19.53
N PHE A 366 -11.62 15.28 19.83
CA PHE A 366 -11.16 14.97 21.17
C PHE A 366 -9.67 15.21 21.26
N ASP A 367 -9.23 15.89 22.33
CA ASP A 367 -7.82 16.10 22.63
C ASP A 367 -7.23 14.81 23.23
N THR A 368 -6.27 14.23 22.50
CA THR A 368 -5.50 13.04 22.84
C THR A 368 -4.01 13.35 22.82
N SER A 369 -3.60 14.58 23.14
CA SER A 369 -2.20 15.01 23.19
C SER A 369 -1.37 14.33 24.28
N LYS A 370 -2.02 13.73 25.29
CA LYS A 370 -1.35 13.03 26.39
C LYS A 370 -1.47 11.52 26.22
N GLU A 371 -0.38 10.80 26.42
CA GLU A 371 -0.41 9.34 26.48
C GLU A 371 -1.28 8.83 27.63
N GLY A 372 -1.84 7.64 27.43
CA GLY A 372 -2.65 6.95 28.44
C GLY A 372 -3.95 6.39 27.88
N ASP A 373 -4.76 5.85 28.78
CA ASP A 373 -6.04 5.25 28.43
C ASP A 373 -7.15 6.30 28.38
N TYR A 374 -8.00 6.19 27.38
CA TYR A 374 -9.14 7.07 27.15
C TYR A 374 -10.43 6.26 26.99
N THR A 375 -11.49 6.78 27.60
CA THR A 375 -12.86 6.30 27.40
C THR A 375 -13.73 7.45 26.91
N ILE A 376 -14.32 7.31 25.72
CA ILE A 376 -15.33 8.24 25.19
C ILE A 376 -16.69 7.58 25.25
N VAL A 377 -17.68 8.29 25.81
CA VAL A 377 -19.08 7.87 25.79
C VAL A 377 -19.92 8.90 25.06
N LEU A 378 -20.64 8.45 24.04
CA LEU A 378 -21.59 9.26 23.29
C LEU A 378 -23.01 8.77 23.57
N VAL A 379 -23.86 9.66 24.09
CA VAL A 379 -25.28 9.38 24.29
C VAL A 379 -26.11 10.22 23.33
N PHE A 380 -26.76 9.57 22.38
CA PHE A 380 -27.64 10.21 21.42
C PHE A 380 -29.09 10.15 21.92
N SER A 381 -29.82 11.25 21.79
CA SER A 381 -31.23 11.32 22.19
C SER A 381 -32.06 12.20 21.25
N LYS A 382 -33.31 11.80 21.01
CA LYS A 382 -34.31 12.57 20.26
C LYS A 382 -35.70 12.18 20.73
N LYS A 383 -36.58 13.16 20.97
CA LYS A 383 -37.94 12.91 21.46
C LYS A 383 -38.66 11.91 20.55
N GLY A 384 -39.24 10.88 21.15
CA GLY A 384 -39.99 9.82 20.43
C GLY A 384 -39.13 8.67 19.91
N LEU A 385 -37.80 8.73 20.06
CA LEU A 385 -36.87 7.66 19.70
C LEU A 385 -36.12 7.16 20.95
N GLN A 386 -35.65 5.92 20.91
CA GLN A 386 -34.85 5.33 21.98
C GLN A 386 -33.45 5.96 21.98
N ASN A 387 -32.98 6.35 23.17
CA ASN A 387 -31.62 6.85 23.33
C ASN A 387 -30.61 5.76 22.97
N ARG A 388 -29.49 6.17 22.36
CA ARG A 388 -28.39 5.29 22.01
C ARG A 388 -27.16 5.68 22.80
N ARG A 389 -26.41 4.68 23.29
CA ARG A 389 -25.16 4.88 24.02
C ARG A 389 -24.06 4.09 23.33
N PHE A 390 -22.98 4.78 22.99
CA PHE A 390 -21.77 4.17 22.43
C PHE A 390 -20.61 4.46 23.36
N LYS A 391 -19.79 3.45 23.62
CA LYS A 391 -18.57 3.54 24.44
C LYS A 391 -17.40 3.14 23.56
N PHE A 392 -16.35 3.95 23.57
CA PHE A 392 -15.10 3.70 22.88
C PHE A 392 -13.98 3.74 23.91
N ASP A 393 -13.22 2.66 24.00
CA ASP A 393 -12.04 2.56 24.85
C ASP A 393 -10.83 2.46 23.92
N PHE A 394 -9.82 3.29 24.14
CA PHE A 394 -8.60 3.30 23.33
C PHE A 394 -7.42 3.78 24.16
N LYS A 395 -6.21 3.46 23.70
CA LYS A 395 -4.96 3.91 24.31
C LYS A 395 -4.27 4.90 23.39
N ARG A 396 -3.81 6.02 23.94
CA ARG A 396 -2.93 6.96 23.25
C ARG A 396 -1.48 6.53 23.48
N GLU A 397 -0.77 6.25 22.39
CA GLU A 397 0.65 5.88 22.38
C GLU A 397 1.41 6.69 21.33
N GLN A 398 2.57 7.24 21.67
CA GLN A 398 3.44 7.91 20.72
C GLN A 398 4.14 6.91 19.81
N THR A 399 4.18 7.20 18.51
CA THR A 399 4.96 6.40 17.56
C THR A 399 6.45 6.53 17.86
N LEU A 400 7.25 5.55 17.43
CA LEU A 400 8.70 5.65 17.51
C LEU A 400 9.22 6.90 16.77
N GLU A 401 8.61 7.23 15.63
CA GLU A 401 8.93 8.45 14.87
C GLU A 401 8.67 9.73 15.68
N GLN A 402 7.54 9.82 16.38
CA GLN A 402 7.23 10.97 17.25
C GLN A 402 8.22 11.08 18.41
N LYS A 403 8.56 9.95 19.05
CA LYS A 403 9.58 9.91 20.11
C LYS A 403 10.94 10.36 19.59
N ASN A 404 11.33 9.87 18.41
CA ASN A 404 12.56 10.26 17.73
C ASN A 404 12.56 11.76 17.39
N GLN A 405 11.44 12.31 16.91
CA GLN A 405 11.34 13.73 16.58
C GLN A 405 11.49 14.62 17.81
N ILE A 406 10.93 14.21 18.97
CA ILE A 406 11.12 14.92 20.23
C ILE A 406 12.61 14.98 20.61
N ILE A 407 13.33 13.86 20.47
CA ILE A 407 14.78 13.80 20.72
C ILE A 407 15.53 14.75 19.77
N ILE A 408 15.17 14.74 18.48
CA ILE A 408 15.76 15.60 17.46
C ILE A 408 15.54 17.08 17.79
N ASP A 409 14.30 17.48 18.08
CA ASP A 409 13.91 18.87 18.33
C ASP A 409 14.52 19.40 19.64
N ALA A 410 14.67 18.55 20.65
CA ALA A 410 15.30 18.89 21.92
C ALA A 410 16.85 18.95 21.86
N SER A 411 17.45 18.43 20.79
CA SER A 411 18.91 18.32 20.68
C SER A 411 19.59 19.63 20.29
N VAL A 412 20.67 19.95 20.98
CA VAL A 412 21.54 21.10 20.64
C VAL A 412 22.78 20.63 19.87
N LYS A 413 23.41 21.54 19.11
CA LYS A 413 24.54 21.23 18.21
C LYS A 413 25.86 21.90 18.65
N PRO A 414 26.50 21.46 19.76
CA PRO A 414 27.80 21.94 20.17
C PRO A 414 28.90 21.44 19.22
N THR A 415 30.02 22.15 19.19
CA THR A 415 31.26 21.63 18.60
C THR A 415 31.95 20.67 19.58
N TYR A 416 32.82 19.78 19.09
CA TYR A 416 33.64 18.91 19.95
C TYR A 416 34.42 19.71 21.00
N LYS A 417 35.11 20.77 20.58
CA LYS A 417 35.77 21.73 21.48
C LYS A 417 34.80 22.35 22.51
N GLY A 418 33.57 22.64 22.08
CA GLY A 418 32.52 23.16 22.96
C GLY A 418 32.12 22.19 24.06
N LEU A 419 32.10 20.87 23.79
CA LEU A 419 31.84 19.82 24.79
C LEU A 419 32.96 19.77 25.84
N LEU A 420 34.22 19.93 25.42
CA LEU A 420 35.38 19.96 26.32
C LEU A 420 35.42 21.20 27.21
N GLU A 421 35.15 22.38 26.64
CA GLU A 421 35.31 23.65 27.34
C GLU A 421 34.09 24.05 28.19
N ASN A 422 32.91 23.48 27.94
CA ASN A 422 31.65 23.91 28.57
C ASN A 422 30.85 22.75 29.16
N ILE A 423 31.50 21.93 29.99
CA ILE A 423 30.93 20.69 30.53
C ILE A 423 29.58 20.96 31.22
N ASP A 424 29.54 21.86 32.21
CA ASP A 424 28.33 22.18 33.00
C ASP A 424 27.17 22.71 32.15
N LYS A 425 27.49 23.35 31.01
CA LYS A 425 26.47 23.89 30.10
C LYS A 425 25.72 22.80 29.36
N TYR A 426 26.41 21.71 29.00
CA TYR A 426 25.89 20.65 28.13
C TYR A 426 25.57 19.36 28.87
N LYS A 427 26.09 19.15 30.09
CA LYS A 427 25.81 17.94 30.88
C LYS A 427 24.30 17.74 31.06
N GLY A 428 23.81 16.54 30.76
CA GLY A 428 22.39 16.16 30.79
C GLY A 428 21.56 16.68 29.62
N LYS A 429 22.14 17.39 28.64
CA LYS A 429 21.42 17.83 27.44
C LYS A 429 21.53 16.80 26.33
N LEU A 430 20.47 16.73 25.52
CA LEU A 430 20.50 16.02 24.25
C LEU A 430 21.35 16.80 23.24
N ILE A 431 22.27 16.09 22.61
CA ILE A 431 23.28 16.58 21.70
C ILE A 431 23.11 15.87 20.36
N TYR A 432 23.03 16.63 19.28
CA TYR A 432 23.20 16.11 17.92
C TYR A 432 24.68 16.17 17.54
N SER A 433 25.18 15.11 16.93
CA SER A 433 26.53 15.05 16.36
C SER A 433 26.56 14.16 15.13
N GLN A 434 27.24 14.62 14.09
CA GLN A 434 27.60 13.78 12.95
C GLN A 434 29.00 13.22 13.21
N VAL A 435 29.15 11.89 13.24
CA VAL A 435 30.38 11.22 13.67
C VAL A 435 30.69 10.01 12.80
N TYR A 436 31.94 9.54 12.84
CA TYR A 436 32.34 8.24 12.32
C TYR A 436 32.39 7.23 13.46
N ILE A 437 31.76 6.06 13.33
CA ILE A 437 31.95 4.96 14.30
C ILE A 437 33.26 4.25 13.94
N THR A 438 34.26 4.30 14.83
CA THR A 438 35.58 3.72 14.57
C THR A 438 35.79 2.39 15.28
N ASN A 439 35.04 2.13 16.35
CA ASN A 439 35.07 0.88 17.08
C ASN A 439 33.74 0.61 17.77
N ILE A 440 33.33 -0.66 17.83
CA ILE A 440 32.18 -1.16 18.59
C ILE A 440 32.69 -2.26 19.50
N GLN A 441 32.45 -2.11 20.80
CA GLN A 441 32.90 -3.10 21.78
C GLN A 441 31.80 -3.32 22.83
N ASN A 442 31.64 -4.57 23.26
CA ASN A 442 30.82 -4.88 24.41
C ASN A 442 31.71 -4.98 25.64
N ILE A 443 31.49 -4.11 26.63
CA ILE A 443 32.26 -4.11 27.87
C ILE A 443 31.28 -4.15 29.04
N ASN A 444 31.44 -5.16 29.90
CA ASN A 444 30.58 -5.37 31.07
C ASN A 444 29.07 -5.37 30.73
N SER A 445 28.69 -6.00 29.61
CA SER A 445 27.31 -6.05 29.11
C SER A 445 26.73 -4.70 28.66
N GLN A 446 27.58 -3.69 28.45
CA GLN A 446 27.22 -2.40 27.85
C GLN A 446 27.93 -2.25 26.50
N ASN A 447 27.20 -1.80 25.48
CA ASN A 447 27.81 -1.50 24.19
C ASN A 447 28.45 -0.12 24.27
N VAL A 448 29.73 -0.05 23.92
CA VAL A 448 30.52 1.19 23.88
C VAL A 448 31.01 1.38 22.46
N LEU A 449 30.68 2.54 21.89
CA LEU A 449 31.16 2.99 20.60
C LEU A 449 32.31 3.96 20.81
N THR A 450 33.40 3.79 20.08
CA THR A 450 34.35 4.87 19.86
C THR A 450 33.92 5.62 18.61
N VAL A 451 33.70 6.92 18.74
CA VAL A 451 33.29 7.77 17.62
C VAL A 451 34.28 8.91 17.40
N ALA A 452 34.43 9.34 16.15
CA ALA A 452 35.29 10.46 15.76
C ALA A 452 34.47 11.57 15.10
N TYR A 453 34.68 12.82 15.52
CA TYR A 453 33.98 13.97 14.94
C TYR A 453 34.64 14.46 13.64
N SER A 454 35.89 14.07 13.37
CA SER A 454 36.59 14.47 12.17
C SER A 454 37.49 13.36 11.62
N LYS A 455 37.69 13.37 10.29
CA LYS A 455 38.59 12.47 9.57
C LYS A 455 39.42 13.27 8.57
N LYS A 456 40.73 13.05 8.55
CA LYS A 456 41.67 13.67 7.59
C LYS A 456 42.51 12.59 6.94
N GLY A 457 42.20 12.23 5.69
CA GLY A 457 42.81 11.08 5.04
C GLY A 457 42.36 9.79 5.73
N GLU A 458 43.31 9.02 6.25
CA GLU A 458 43.05 7.80 7.01
C GLU A 458 42.98 8.02 8.53
N GLU A 459 43.32 9.22 9.02
CA GLU A 459 43.36 9.52 10.45
C GLU A 459 42.01 10.05 10.97
N TYR A 460 41.52 9.43 12.04
CA TYR A 460 40.37 9.89 12.82
C TYR A 460 40.82 10.77 13.98
N ALA A 461 40.10 11.86 14.24
CA ALA A 461 40.38 12.79 15.33
C ALA A 461 39.10 13.21 16.06
N ASP A 462 39.26 13.95 17.17
CA ASP A 462 38.16 14.43 18.02
C ASP A 462 37.29 13.26 18.51
N ILE A 463 37.90 12.39 19.32
CA ILE A 463 37.30 11.12 19.75
C ILE A 463 36.33 11.34 20.91
N ALA A 464 35.19 10.66 20.89
CA ALA A 464 34.24 10.53 22.00
C ALA A 464 33.86 9.07 22.23
N TYR A 465 33.40 8.75 23.44
CA TYR A 465 32.77 7.47 23.75
C TYR A 465 31.27 7.63 23.83
N VAL A 466 30.55 6.68 23.21
CA VAL A 466 29.09 6.63 23.26
C VAL A 466 28.67 5.29 23.85
N ILE A 467 27.97 5.32 24.97
CA ILE A 467 27.35 4.12 25.55
C ILE A 467 25.97 3.92 24.95
N SER A 468 25.64 2.67 24.63
CA SER A 468 24.35 2.26 24.08
C SER A 468 23.75 1.13 24.89
N ASP A 469 22.46 1.24 25.20
CA ASP A 469 21.67 0.19 25.85
C ASP A 469 21.16 -0.85 24.83
N THR A 470 21.34 -0.60 23.52
CA THR A 470 20.99 -1.51 22.43
C THR A 470 22.24 -1.93 21.65
N GLU A 471 22.17 -3.08 20.99
CA GLU A 471 23.19 -3.55 20.05
C GLU A 471 23.24 -2.65 18.82
N ILE A 472 24.45 -2.45 18.27
CA ILE A 472 24.72 -1.56 17.13
C ILE A 472 25.37 -2.42 16.06
N SER A 473 24.87 -2.35 14.82
CA SER A 473 25.40 -3.15 13.71
C SER A 473 26.83 -2.75 13.37
N ASP A 474 27.67 -3.75 13.12
CA ASP A 474 29.04 -3.60 12.62
C ASP A 474 29.08 -2.95 11.23
N ASP A 475 27.98 -2.96 10.46
CA ASP A 475 27.88 -2.30 9.16
C ASP A 475 28.05 -0.77 9.25
N LEU A 476 27.87 -0.20 10.44
CA LEU A 476 28.06 1.23 10.67
C LEU A 476 29.52 1.60 10.92
N LEU A 477 30.43 0.62 11.05
CA LEU A 477 31.86 0.87 11.22
C LEU A 477 32.43 1.64 10.03
N ASN A 478 33.26 2.63 10.34
CA ASN A 478 33.90 3.57 9.42
C ASN A 478 32.95 4.43 8.57
N ASN A 479 31.64 4.33 8.80
CA ASN A 479 30.63 5.15 8.13
C ASN A 479 30.28 6.39 8.96
N THR A 480 29.86 7.45 8.27
CA THR A 480 29.33 8.65 8.91
C THR A 480 27.88 8.40 9.32
N VAL A 481 27.56 8.68 10.57
CA VAL A 481 26.22 8.53 11.15
C VAL A 481 25.81 9.79 11.90
N ASP A 482 24.50 10.03 11.97
CA ASP A 482 23.94 11.08 12.81
C ASP A 482 23.52 10.46 14.15
N ILE A 483 24.17 10.87 15.25
CA ILE A 483 23.81 10.43 16.60
C ILE A 483 23.14 11.57 17.39
N TYR A 484 22.13 11.18 18.16
CA TYR A 484 21.47 12.03 19.15
C TYR A 484 21.69 11.36 20.51
N SER A 485 22.45 12.04 21.37
CA SER A 485 22.94 11.46 22.61
C SER A 485 22.86 12.44 23.77
N GLU A 486 22.65 11.94 24.98
CA GLU A 486 22.76 12.75 26.18
C GLU A 486 24.24 12.91 26.56
N TYR A 487 24.70 14.14 26.78
CA TYR A 487 26.08 14.37 27.20
C TYR A 487 26.26 14.14 28.70
N LEU A 488 27.10 13.16 29.06
CA LEU A 488 27.33 12.75 30.45
C LEU A 488 28.50 13.50 31.11
N GLY A 489 29.37 14.13 30.32
CA GLY A 489 30.59 14.79 30.77
C GLY A 489 31.82 14.18 30.14
N LEU A 490 32.95 14.21 30.84
CA LEU A 490 34.19 13.57 30.40
C LEU A 490 34.32 12.16 31.00
N ALA A 491 34.95 11.24 30.27
CA ALA A 491 35.13 9.84 30.64
C ALA A 491 35.96 9.59 31.93
N ASN A 492 36.37 10.66 32.62
CA ASN A 492 37.19 10.64 33.84
C ASN A 492 36.34 10.64 35.12
N GLU A 493 35.02 10.82 34.99
CA GLU A 493 34.09 10.83 36.12
C GLU A 493 33.06 9.72 35.98
N GLY A 494 33.42 8.53 36.49
CA GLY A 494 32.48 7.49 36.88
C GLY A 494 31.49 7.00 35.83
N LEU A 495 31.88 6.00 35.04
CA LEU A 495 31.26 4.68 35.02
C LEU A 495 31.99 3.75 34.04
N LEU A 496 32.27 2.53 34.51
CA LEU A 496 32.36 1.27 33.74
C LEU A 496 33.44 1.08 32.66
N LEU A 497 34.70 1.40 32.91
CA LEU A 497 35.80 0.80 32.14
C LEU A 497 37.03 0.58 33.03
N GLN A 498 36.85 -0.22 34.09
CA GLN A 498 37.96 -0.71 34.90
C GLN A 498 38.82 -1.64 34.02
N ASN A 499 39.99 -1.16 33.60
CA ASN A 499 41.15 -1.90 33.08
C ASN A 499 41.56 -1.72 31.61
N ASN A 500 41.02 -0.74 30.86
CA ASN A 500 41.66 -0.31 29.60
C ASN A 500 42.01 1.18 29.70
N GLU A 501 43.22 1.55 29.26
CA GLU A 501 43.72 2.93 29.21
C GLU A 501 42.76 3.81 28.38
N ILE A 502 41.81 4.47 29.04
CA ILE A 502 41.07 5.57 28.42
C ILE A 502 41.93 6.82 28.56
N ALA A 503 42.15 7.51 27.46
CA ALA A 503 42.83 8.80 27.51
C ALA A 503 41.99 9.81 28.30
N ASP A 504 42.65 10.52 29.21
CA ASP A 504 42.05 11.58 30.01
C ASP A 504 41.40 12.65 29.11
N ASN A 505 40.25 13.18 29.53
CA ASN A 505 39.50 14.26 28.88
C ASN A 505 38.79 13.94 27.54
N ILE A 506 38.24 12.72 27.40
CA ILE A 506 37.39 12.37 26.25
C ILE A 506 35.90 12.58 26.61
N PRO A 507 35.07 13.21 25.74
CA PRO A 507 33.61 13.29 25.92
C PRO A 507 32.93 11.92 26.03
N LEU A 508 32.02 11.78 26.99
CA LEU A 508 31.17 10.62 27.20
C LEU A 508 29.71 10.97 26.94
N LEU A 509 29.06 10.14 26.12
CA LEU A 509 27.71 10.34 25.61
C LEU A 509 26.87 9.08 25.85
N LYS A 510 25.57 9.22 26.11
CA LYS A 510 24.61 8.11 26.09
C LYS A 510 23.73 8.18 24.85
N LEU A 511 23.79 7.16 24.01
CA LEU A 511 23.01 7.07 22.78
C LEU A 511 21.51 7.03 23.10
N ASN A 512 20.75 7.91 22.44
CA ASN A 512 19.29 7.90 22.47
C ASN A 512 18.70 7.55 21.10
N LEU A 513 19.35 7.98 20.01
CA LEU A 513 18.93 7.71 18.64
C LEU A 513 20.14 7.76 17.69
N ILE A 514 20.18 6.84 16.73
CA ILE A 514 21.15 6.81 15.62
C ILE A 514 20.37 6.80 14.30
N LYS A 515 20.84 7.58 13.32
CA LYS A 515 20.26 7.69 11.97
C LYS A 515 21.32 7.57 10.89
#